data_AF-A0A954NB17-F1
#
_entry.id   AF-A0A954NB17-F1
#
_cell.length_a   1.000
_cell.length_b   1.000
_cell.length_c   1.000
_cell.angle_alpha   90.00
_cell.angle_beta   90.00
_cell.angle_gamma   90.00
#
_symmetry.space_group_name_H-M   'P 1'
#
loop_
_entity.id
_entity.type
_entity.pdbx_description
1 polymer ?
#
loop_
_entity_poly.entity_id
_entity_poly.type
_entity_poly.pdbx_seq_one_letter_code
_entity_poly.pdbx_strand_id
1 'polypeptide(L)'
;MTDHDEELKATIQRLHALLAGVEDVDPQARLMLSETLGEIHEKLGTSGGDAAAEQQESLIERLTEAAKHFDDEHPTLAGMIGSVIDTLGRMGI
;
A
#
# COMPACT_ATOMS: atom_id res chain seq x y z
N MET A 1 15.73 1.47 13.95
CA MET A 1 15.09 1.42 12.62
C MET A 1 13.76 0.70 12.78
N THR A 2 12.79 1.36 13.40
CA THR A 2 11.44 0.80 13.69
C THR A 2 10.34 1.85 13.52
N ASP A 3 10.66 3.14 13.68
CA ASP A 3 9.69 4.23 13.50
C ASP A 3 9.04 4.27 12.10
N HIS A 4 9.82 3.99 11.04
CA HIS A 4 9.29 4.00 9.67
C HIS A 4 8.31 2.85 9.44
N ASP A 5 8.57 1.66 10.00
CA ASP A 5 7.68 0.49 9.86
C ASP A 5 6.36 0.72 10.58
N GLU A 6 6.39 1.37 11.75
CA GLU A 6 5.19 1.74 12.49
C GLU A 6 4.39 2.84 11.77
N GLU A 7 5.06 3.84 11.18
CA GLU A 7 4.41 4.89 10.39
C GLU A 7 3.74 4.32 9.12
N LEU A 8 4.42 3.39 8.43
CA LEU A 8 3.86 2.69 7.28
C LEU A 8 2.66 1.83 7.68
N LYS A 9 2.75 1.07 8.78
CA LYS A 9 1.61 0.31 9.32
C LYS A 9 0.43 1.21 9.63
N ALA A 10 0.65 2.34 10.28
CA ALA A 10 -0.41 3.29 10.60
C ALA A 10 -1.06 3.86 9.32
N THR A 11 -0.26 4.15 8.29
CA THR A 11 -0.74 4.63 7.00
C THR A 11 -1.56 3.57 6.25
N ILE A 12 -1.09 2.32 6.24
CA ILE A 12 -1.80 1.17 5.65
C ILE A 12 -3.14 0.94 6.37
N GLN A 13 -3.16 0.99 7.71
CA GLN A 13 -4.41 0.84 8.47
C GLN A 13 -5.41 1.95 8.17
N ARG A 14 -4.93 3.19 8.04
CA ARG A 14 -5.77 4.33 7.69
C ARG A 14 -6.33 4.21 6.26
N LEU A 15 -5.53 3.71 5.32
CA LEU A 15 -5.96 3.38 3.95
C LEU A 15 -7.01 2.29 3.94
N HIS A 16 -6.84 1.21 4.72
CA HIS A 16 -7.85 0.16 4.88
C HIS A 16 -9.17 0.68 5.43
N ALA A 17 -9.12 1.54 6.46
CA ALA A 17 -10.32 2.13 7.05
C ALA A 17 -11.07 3.02 6.06
N LEU A 18 -10.34 3.81 5.26
CA LEU A 18 -10.93 4.62 4.21
C LEU A 18 -11.53 3.76 3.09
N LEU A 19 -10.83 2.71 2.67
CA LEU A 19 -11.34 1.75 1.68
C LEU A 19 -12.62 1.03 2.13
N ALA A 20 -12.72 0.72 3.43
CA ALA A 20 -13.90 0.07 4.01
C ALA A 20 -15.10 1.02 4.14
N GLY A 21 -14.84 2.33 4.29
CA GLY A 21 -15.87 3.36 4.40
C GLY A 21 -16.39 3.91 3.07
N VAL A 22 -15.71 3.63 1.96
CA VAL A 22 -16.14 4.07 0.62
C VAL A 22 -17.00 2.97 0.00
N GLU A 23 -18.30 3.23 -0.13
CA GLU A 23 -19.28 2.31 -0.74
C GLU A 23 -19.22 2.31 -2.28
N ASP A 24 -18.69 3.37 -2.89
CA ASP A 24 -18.63 3.61 -4.34
C ASP A 24 -17.25 3.27 -4.95
N VAL A 25 -16.56 2.28 -4.38
CA VAL A 25 -15.27 1.79 -4.89
C VAL A 25 -15.49 0.52 -5.69
N ASP A 26 -14.83 0.42 -6.86
CA ASP A 26 -14.85 -0.79 -7.66
C ASP A 26 -14.43 -2.02 -6.82
N PRO A 27 -15.25 -3.08 -6.77
CA PRO A 27 -15.01 -4.22 -5.90
C PRO A 27 -13.77 -5.03 -6.31
N GLN A 28 -13.35 -5.02 -7.58
CA GLN A 28 -12.10 -5.67 -8.01
C GLN A 28 -10.89 -4.85 -7.57
N ALA A 29 -10.91 -3.53 -7.80
CA ALA A 29 -9.85 -2.64 -7.33
C ALA A 29 -9.70 -2.70 -5.80
N ARG A 30 -10.83 -2.81 -5.06
CA ARG A 30 -10.83 -2.97 -3.61
C ARG A 30 -10.12 -4.23 -3.15
N LEU A 31 -10.39 -5.35 -3.82
CA LEU A 31 -9.79 -6.65 -3.50
C LEU A 31 -8.28 -6.60 -3.76
N MET A 32 -7.86 -6.15 -4.95
CA MET A 32 -6.43 -6.05 -5.28
C MET A 32 -5.67 -5.17 -4.28
N LEU A 33 -6.24 -4.01 -3.92
CA LEU A 33 -5.60 -3.12 -2.96
C LEU A 33 -5.50 -3.75 -1.58
N SER A 34 -6.57 -4.41 -1.10
CA SER A 34 -6.58 -5.07 0.21
C SER A 34 -5.58 -6.23 0.28
N GLU A 35 -5.48 -7.03 -0.79
CA GLU A 35 -4.48 -8.11 -0.88
C GLU A 35 -3.06 -7.54 -0.84
N THR A 36 -2.78 -6.54 -1.67
CA THR A 36 -1.45 -5.91 -1.74
C THR A 36 -1.05 -5.28 -0.40
N LEU A 37 -1.97 -4.61 0.29
CA LEU A 37 -1.73 -4.03 1.62
C LEU A 37 -1.50 -5.11 2.69
N GLY A 38 -2.22 -6.24 2.61
CA GLY A 38 -2.01 -7.40 3.46
C GLY A 38 -0.62 -8.02 3.28
N GLU A 39 -0.19 -8.18 2.03
CA GLU A 39 1.16 -8.68 1.68
C GLU A 39 2.24 -7.76 2.26
N ILE A 40 2.12 -6.44 2.12
CA ILE A 40 3.06 -5.47 2.69
C ILE A 40 3.10 -5.58 4.22
N HIS A 41 1.94 -5.70 4.87
CA HIS A 41 1.85 -5.79 6.33
C HIS A 41 2.51 -7.06 6.89
N GLU A 42 2.36 -8.19 6.20
CA GLU A 42 3.01 -9.46 6.55
C GLU A 42 4.54 -9.39 6.36
N LYS A 43 4.98 -8.75 5.28
CA LYS A 43 6.40 -8.57 4.95
C LYS A 43 7.12 -7.62 5.90
N LEU A 44 6.47 -6.54 6.33
CA LEU A 44 6.99 -5.65 7.39
C LEU A 44 7.23 -6.38 8.73
N GLY A 45 6.52 -7.49 8.97
CA GLY A 45 6.75 -8.36 10.13
C GLY A 45 7.92 -9.34 9.96
N THR A 46 8.34 -9.60 8.72
CA THR A 46 9.33 -10.63 8.37
C THR A 46 10.62 -9.96 7.90
N SER A 47 11.41 -9.50 8.86
CA SER A 47 12.66 -8.77 8.61
C SER A 47 13.70 -9.62 7.87
N GLY A 48 14.16 -9.13 6.71
CA GLY A 48 15.55 -9.29 6.26
C GLY A 48 15.88 -10.41 5.27
N GLY A 49 15.97 -10.06 3.98
CA GLY A 49 16.72 -10.81 2.97
C GLY A 49 16.57 -10.18 1.58
N ASP A 50 17.59 -10.26 0.71
CA ASP A 50 17.63 -9.66 -0.64
C ASP A 50 16.38 -9.93 -1.51
N ALA A 51 15.67 -11.03 -1.26
CA ALA A 51 14.39 -11.33 -1.92
C ALA A 51 13.28 -10.29 -1.62
N ALA A 52 13.40 -9.52 -0.53
CA ALA A 52 12.45 -8.49 -0.16
C ALA A 52 12.48 -7.28 -1.11
N ALA A 53 13.61 -6.97 -1.73
CA ALA A 53 13.74 -5.80 -2.62
C ALA A 53 12.98 -6.01 -3.95
N GLU A 54 13.20 -7.15 -4.62
CA GLU A 54 12.50 -7.50 -5.87
C GLU A 54 10.98 -7.63 -5.64
N GLN A 55 10.59 -8.16 -4.49
CA GLN A 55 9.18 -8.29 -4.11
C GLN A 55 8.57 -6.93 -3.73
N GLN A 56 9.32 -6.05 -3.10
CA GLN A 56 8.87 -4.69 -2.77
C GLN A 56 8.62 -3.87 -4.04
N GLU A 57 9.47 -4.00 -5.06
CA GLU A 57 9.28 -3.33 -6.34
C GLU A 57 7.96 -3.78 -7.00
N SER A 58 7.68 -5.10 -7.01
CA SER A 58 6.41 -5.64 -7.50
C SER A 58 5.18 -5.14 -6.71
N LEU A 59 5.30 -4.98 -5.38
CA LEU A 59 4.23 -4.44 -4.54
C LEU A 59 3.97 -2.95 -4.84
N ILE A 60 5.04 -2.18 -5.06
CA ILE A 60 4.95 -0.77 -5.47
C ILE A 60 4.28 -0.65 -6.84
N GLU A 61 4.60 -1.51 -7.80
CA GLU A 61 3.95 -1.54 -9.11
C GLU A 61 2.44 -1.81 -8.99
N ARG A 62 2.04 -2.84 -8.22
CA ARG A 62 0.61 -3.16 -7.99
C ARG A 62 -0.14 -2.03 -7.30
N LEU A 63 0.44 -1.42 -6.27
CA LEU A 63 -0.14 -0.23 -5.62
C LEU A 63 -0.27 0.93 -6.61
N THR A 64 0.71 1.12 -7.49
CA THR A 64 0.68 2.18 -8.51
C THR A 64 -0.45 1.96 -9.52
N GLU A 65 -0.67 0.72 -9.95
CA GLU A 65 -1.80 0.39 -10.82
C GLU A 65 -3.14 0.60 -10.12
N ALA A 66 -3.26 0.19 -8.87
CA ALA A 66 -4.46 0.44 -8.07
C ALA A 66 -4.69 1.95 -7.87
N ALA A 67 -3.64 2.73 -7.59
CA ALA A 67 -3.73 4.18 -7.45
C ALA A 67 -4.26 4.84 -8.73
N LYS A 68 -3.79 4.41 -9.91
CA LYS A 68 -4.31 4.89 -11.21
C LYS A 68 -5.78 4.55 -11.40
N HIS A 69 -6.21 3.36 -10.97
CA HIS A 69 -7.61 2.97 -11.04
C HIS A 69 -8.50 3.83 -10.12
N PHE A 70 -7.97 4.24 -8.96
CA PHE A 70 -8.67 5.13 -8.04
C PHE A 70 -8.50 6.62 -8.35
N ASP A 71 -7.61 7.01 -9.27
CA ASP A 71 -7.32 8.42 -9.55
C ASP A 71 -8.53 9.14 -10.17
N ASP A 72 -9.26 8.44 -11.04
CA ASP A 72 -10.46 8.97 -11.70
C ASP A 72 -11.69 9.00 -10.77
N GLU A 73 -11.86 7.98 -9.92
CA GLU A 73 -13.06 7.82 -9.09
C GLU A 73 -12.89 8.42 -7.68
N HIS A 74 -11.70 8.29 -7.08
CA HIS A 74 -11.41 8.61 -5.68
C HIS A 74 -9.99 9.20 -5.50
N PRO A 75 -9.76 10.47 -5.87
CA PRO A 75 -8.42 11.09 -5.82
C PRO A 75 -7.82 11.12 -4.40
N THR A 76 -8.66 11.08 -3.35
CA THR A 76 -8.19 10.98 -1.96
C THR A 76 -7.59 9.61 -1.64
N LEU A 77 -8.14 8.53 -2.19
CA LEU A 77 -7.58 7.18 -2.06
C LEU A 77 -6.28 7.07 -2.85
N ALA A 78 -6.27 7.54 -4.10
CA ALA A 78 -5.06 7.57 -4.94
C ALA A 78 -3.90 8.33 -4.24
N GLY A 79 -4.19 9.49 -3.64
CA GLY A 79 -3.20 10.26 -2.87
C GLY A 79 -2.62 9.50 -1.67
N MET A 80 -3.44 8.77 -0.91
CA MET A 80 -2.93 7.95 0.19
C MET A 80 -2.12 6.73 -0.28
N ILE A 81 -2.54 6.08 -1.37
CA ILE A 81 -1.76 4.98 -1.96
C ILE A 81 -0.39 5.50 -2.40
N GLY A 82 -0.33 6.69 -3.01
CA GLY A 82 0.92 7.36 -3.34
C GLY A 82 1.80 7.61 -2.10
N SER A 83 1.21 7.99 -0.96
CA SER A 83 1.96 8.16 0.29
C SER A 83 2.54 6.84 0.82
N VAL A 84 1.81 5.73 0.68
CA VAL A 84 2.29 4.38 1.05
C VAL A 84 3.46 3.98 0.15
N ILE A 85 3.36 4.22 -1.16
CA ILE A 85 4.43 3.97 -2.14
C ILE A 85 5.68 4.80 -1.82
N ASP A 86 5.54 6.10 -1.53
CA ASP A 86 6.67 6.97 -1.18
C ASP A 86 7.39 6.49 0.09
N THR A 87 6.61 6.04 1.08
CA THR A 87 7.15 5.49 2.34
C THR A 87 7.89 4.17 2.11
N LEU A 88 7.34 3.26 1.30
CA LEU A 88 7.99 2.02 0.90
C LEU A 88 9.28 2.28 0.10
N GLY A 89 9.25 3.24 -0.82
CA GLY A 89 10.43 3.64 -1.60
C GLY A 89 11.54 4.21 -0.72
N ARG A 90 11.19 4.97 0.32
CA ARG A 90 12.15 5.49 1.31
C ARG A 90 12.75 4.41 2.21
N MET A 91 12.09 3.27 2.40
CA MET A 91 12.64 2.14 3.14
C MET A 91 13.63 1.30 2.32
N GLY A 92 13.59 1.40 0.99
CA GLY A 92 14.47 0.68 0.06
C GLY A 92 15.89 1.27 -0.09
N ILE A 93 16.39 1.97 0.93
CA ILE A 93 17.75 2.53 1.01
C ILE A 93 18.60 1.84 2.08
#